data_AF-A0A935Q9I9-F1
#
_entry.id   AF-A0A935Q9I9-F1
#
_cell.length_a   1.000
_cell.length_b   1.000
_cell.length_c   1.000
_cell.angle_alpha   90.00
_cell.angle_beta   90.00
_cell.angle_gamma   90.00
#
_symmetry.space_group_name_H-M   'P 1'
#
loop_
_entity.id
_entity.type
_entity.pdbx_description
1 polymer ?
#
loop_
_entity_poly.entity_id
_entity_poly.type
_entity_poly.pdbx_seq_one_letter_code
_entity_poly.pdbx_strand_id
1 'polypeptide(L)'
;MKIFFLLLFVVVIDAGCKSKNSEVLPPKKMQALLWDMMRADQFLADYVLNKDTSINRITESLKHYQRIFAIHNVSKEEFQYSFSYYRNHPVLFKAIMDSINEPEKIIPVAPASSEPLTDSMIALPDTVNKVQIKSLPEAKPPSKKVRPVSY
;
A
#
# COMPACT_ATOMS: atom_id res chain seq x y z
N MET A 1 -38.93 14.13 8.33
CA MET A 1 -38.04 15.07 9.05
C MET A 1 -37.36 14.45 10.27
N LYS A 2 -38.05 14.06 11.36
CA LYS A 2 -37.40 13.47 12.56
C LYS A 2 -36.60 12.17 12.30
N ILE A 3 -37.10 11.26 11.45
CA ILE A 3 -36.44 9.96 11.17
C ILE A 3 -35.05 10.12 10.52
N PHE A 4 -34.84 11.19 9.73
CA PHE A 4 -33.61 11.41 8.98
C PHE A 4 -32.44 11.84 9.90
N PHE A 5 -32.75 12.62 10.94
CA PHE A 5 -31.78 12.94 12.00
C PHE A 5 -31.37 11.72 12.82
N LEU A 6 -32.29 10.78 13.05
CA LEU A 6 -32.02 9.55 13.80
C LEU A 6 -31.08 8.62 13.00
N LEU A 7 -31.32 8.50 11.69
CA LEU A 7 -30.49 7.70 10.79
C LEU A 7 -29.07 8.28 10.65
N LEU A 8 -28.93 9.61 10.61
CA LEU A 8 -27.64 10.28 10.61
C LEU A 8 -26.85 10.10 11.92
N PHE A 9 -27.53 9.99 13.06
CA PHE A 9 -26.88 9.79 14.36
C PHE A 9 -26.33 8.37 14.54
N VAL A 10 -27.01 7.35 14.01
CA VAL A 10 -26.55 5.95 14.07
C VAL A 10 -25.21 5.74 13.36
N VAL A 11 -25.03 6.34 12.17
CA VAL A 11 -23.79 6.22 11.36
C VAL A 11 -22.55 6.80 12.07
N VAL A 12 -22.72 7.71 13.03
CA VAL A 12 -21.61 8.36 13.74
C VAL A 12 -21.07 7.50 14.90
N ILE A 13 -21.85 6.54 15.41
CA ILE A 13 -21.50 5.79 16.64
C ILE A 13 -20.48 4.67 16.39
N ASP A 14 -20.45 4.08 15.18
CA ASP A 14 -19.51 3.01 14.83
C ASP A 14 -18.03 3.46 14.71
N ALA A 15 -17.75 4.77 14.75
CA ALA A 15 -16.39 5.31 14.79
C ALA A 15 -15.72 5.24 16.18
N GLY A 16 -16.43 4.73 17.20
CA GLY A 16 -16.22 5.12 18.60
C GLY A 16 -15.84 4.04 19.62
N CYS A 17 -15.21 2.91 19.26
CA CYS A 17 -14.69 1.98 20.28
C CYS A 17 -13.49 1.13 19.83
N LYS A 18 -12.29 1.46 20.35
CA LYS A 18 -11.11 0.58 20.33
C LYS A 18 -10.54 0.49 21.74
N SER A 19 -11.14 -0.32 22.61
CA SER A 19 -10.60 -0.63 23.93
C SER A 19 -9.23 -1.29 23.76
N LYS A 20 -8.18 -0.70 24.35
CA LYS A 20 -6.78 -1.08 24.11
C LYS A 20 -6.36 -2.32 24.91
N ASN A 21 -7.13 -3.40 24.78
CA ASN A 21 -6.62 -4.73 25.06
C ASN A 21 -5.48 -5.00 24.07
N SER A 22 -4.30 -5.40 24.57
CA SER A 22 -3.13 -5.67 23.72
C SER A 22 -3.28 -7.02 23.04
N GLU A 23 -4.24 -7.11 22.11
CA GLU A 23 -4.45 -8.29 21.29
C GLU A 23 -3.37 -8.38 20.20
N VAL A 24 -3.02 -9.61 19.80
CA VAL A 24 -2.06 -9.84 18.73
C VAL A 24 -2.68 -9.39 17.40
N LEU A 25 -2.01 -8.46 16.71
CA LEU A 25 -2.38 -7.99 15.37
C LEU A 25 -2.62 -9.18 14.42
N PRO A 26 -3.77 -9.27 13.74
CA PRO A 26 -4.05 -10.37 12.82
C PRO A 26 -3.00 -10.51 11.70
N PRO A 27 -2.72 -11.73 11.18
CA PRO A 27 -1.64 -11.97 10.22
C PRO A 27 -1.68 -11.05 8.98
N LYS A 28 -2.85 -10.86 8.36
CA LYS A 28 -3.02 -9.95 7.19
C LYS A 28 -2.68 -8.49 7.54
N LYS A 29 -2.98 -8.04 8.77
CA LYS A 29 -2.66 -6.68 9.21
C LYS A 29 -1.16 -6.52 9.51
N MET A 30 -0.54 -7.53 10.12
CA MET A 30 0.91 -7.57 10.33
C MET A 30 1.69 -7.61 9.00
N GLN A 31 1.24 -8.42 8.02
CA GLN A 31 1.78 -8.46 6.65
C GLN A 31 1.78 -7.09 5.98
N ALA A 32 0.62 -6.41 5.94
CA ALA A 32 0.49 -5.10 5.30
C ALA A 32 1.35 -4.01 5.97
N LEU A 33 1.41 -4.01 7.32
CA LEU A 33 2.25 -3.10 8.08
C LEU A 33 3.75 -3.34 7.83
N LEU A 34 4.19 -4.59 7.83
CA LEU A 34 5.60 -4.95 7.60
C LEU A 34 6.05 -4.63 6.17
N TRP A 35 5.19 -4.87 5.17
CA TRP A 35 5.42 -4.47 3.78
C TRP A 35 5.69 -2.97 3.66
N ASP A 36 4.88 -2.13 4.32
CA ASP A 36 5.08 -0.68 4.31
C ASP A 36 6.36 -0.25 5.04
N MET A 37 6.71 -0.91 6.14
CA MET A 37 7.98 -0.67 6.84
C MET A 37 9.18 -1.03 5.95
N MET A 38 9.17 -2.19 5.29
CA MET A 38 10.25 -2.62 4.39
C MET A 38 10.44 -1.64 3.22
N ARG A 39 9.34 -1.18 2.60
CA ARG A 39 9.40 -0.19 1.51
C ARG A 39 9.93 1.18 1.99
N ALA A 40 9.58 1.59 3.20
CA ALA A 40 10.09 2.82 3.79
C ALA A 40 11.59 2.73 4.15
N ASP A 41 12.05 1.60 4.65
CA ASP A 41 13.48 1.37 4.91
C ASP A 41 14.30 1.33 3.63
N GLN A 42 13.79 0.70 2.56
CA GLN A 42 14.41 0.76 1.24
C GLN A 42 14.47 2.20 0.72
N PHE A 43 13.37 2.95 0.80
CA PHE A 43 13.35 4.36 0.38
C PHE A 43 14.36 5.21 1.16
N LEU A 44 14.43 5.02 2.48
CA LEU A 44 15.38 5.72 3.34
C LEU A 44 16.83 5.38 2.97
N ALA A 45 17.15 4.10 2.77
CA ALA A 45 18.46 3.66 2.34
C ALA A 45 18.84 4.29 0.98
N ASP A 46 18.03 4.02 -0.04
CA ASP A 46 18.33 4.35 -1.44
C ASP A 46 18.35 5.87 -1.71
N TYR A 47 17.43 6.64 -1.12
CA TYR A 47 17.17 8.02 -1.51
C TYR A 47 17.47 9.10 -0.47
N VAL A 48 17.61 8.76 0.81
CA VAL A 48 17.82 9.73 1.90
C VAL A 48 19.23 9.57 2.49
N LEU A 49 19.52 8.41 3.08
CA LEU A 49 20.75 8.16 3.84
C LEU A 49 21.98 8.05 2.93
N ASN A 50 21.81 7.56 1.70
CA ASN A 50 22.87 7.56 0.69
C ASN A 50 23.21 8.95 0.13
N LYS A 51 22.35 9.97 0.34
CA LYS A 51 22.57 11.34 -0.17
C LYS A 51 23.15 12.30 0.87
N ASP A 52 22.82 12.09 2.14
CA ASP A 52 23.28 12.94 3.24
C ASP A 52 23.66 12.09 4.46
N THR A 53 24.97 11.95 4.68
CA THR A 53 25.56 11.19 5.79
C THR A 53 25.48 11.91 7.13
N SER A 54 25.03 13.16 7.18
CA SER A 54 24.77 13.87 8.45
C SER A 54 23.45 13.47 9.10
N ILE A 55 22.55 12.84 8.34
CA ILE A 55 21.23 12.40 8.82
C ILE A 55 21.37 11.20 9.77
N ASN A 56 20.77 11.31 10.95
CA ASN A 56 20.67 10.19 11.87
C ASN A 56 19.65 9.16 11.35
N ARG A 57 20.16 8.03 10.86
CA ARG A 57 19.37 6.88 10.37
C ARG A 57 18.27 6.44 11.34
N ILE A 58 18.58 6.31 12.63
CA ILE A 58 17.61 5.80 13.62
C ILE A 58 16.47 6.80 13.79
N THR A 59 16.79 8.10 13.86
CA THR A 59 15.79 9.16 14.00
C THR A 59 14.86 9.24 12.79
N GLU A 60 15.38 9.13 11.56
CA GLU A 60 14.53 9.15 10.36
C GLU A 60 13.70 7.89 10.17
N SER A 61 14.26 6.68 10.37
CA SER A 61 13.47 5.44 10.36
C SER A 61 12.32 5.50 11.37
N LEU A 62 12.56 5.98 12.60
CA LEU A 62 11.50 6.12 13.61
C LEU A 62 10.38 7.09 13.18
N LYS A 63 10.71 8.23 12.55
CA LYS A 63 9.70 9.17 12.00
C LYS A 63 8.85 8.50 10.90
N HIS A 64 9.45 7.67 10.06
CA HIS A 64 8.74 6.96 9.00
C HIS A 64 7.84 5.85 9.56
N TYR A 65 8.34 5.05 10.50
CA TYR A 65 7.54 4.02 11.19
C TYR A 65 6.33 4.63 11.94
N GLN A 66 6.50 5.79 12.60
CA GLN A 66 5.38 6.49 13.24
C GLN A 66 4.25 6.85 12.24
N ARG A 67 4.59 7.26 11.02
CA ARG A 67 3.61 7.54 9.96
C ARG A 67 2.91 6.26 9.47
N ILE A 68 3.66 5.17 9.31
CA ILE A 68 3.11 3.86 8.92
C ILE A 68 2.16 3.32 9.99
N PHE A 69 2.53 3.41 11.26
CA PHE A 69 1.67 3.03 12.39
C PHE A 69 0.35 3.82 12.40
N ALA A 70 0.38 5.12 12.07
CA ALA A 70 -0.83 5.93 11.91
C ALA A 70 -1.69 5.46 10.73
N ILE A 71 -1.10 5.20 9.55
CA ILE A 71 -1.81 4.68 8.36
C ILE A 71 -2.52 3.36 8.69
N HIS A 72 -1.83 2.43 9.37
CA HIS A 72 -2.38 1.12 9.73
C HIS A 72 -3.29 1.12 10.96
N ASN A 73 -3.47 2.26 11.64
CA ASN A 73 -4.21 2.37 12.90
C ASN A 73 -3.73 1.33 13.94
N VAL A 74 -2.42 1.37 14.20
CA VAL A 74 -1.67 0.50 15.12
C VAL A 74 -0.83 1.36 16.06
N SER A 75 -0.76 1.04 17.35
CA SER A 75 0.20 1.70 18.26
C SER A 75 1.58 1.04 18.24
N LYS A 76 2.63 1.77 18.63
CA LYS A 76 4.00 1.21 18.74
C LYS A 76 4.03 0.03 19.74
N GLU A 77 3.20 0.07 20.79
CA GLU A 77 3.07 -0.99 21.78
C GLU A 77 2.34 -2.22 21.20
N GLU A 78 1.22 -2.01 20.50
CA GLU A 78 0.43 -3.03 19.78
C GLU A 78 1.31 -3.77 18.75
N PHE A 79 2.13 -3.03 17.98
CA PHE A 79 3.12 -3.60 17.08
C PHE A 79 4.20 -4.40 17.82
N GLN A 80 4.86 -3.82 18.83
CA GLN A 80 5.95 -4.50 19.56
C GLN A 80 5.48 -5.79 20.24
N TYR A 81 4.31 -5.78 20.85
CA TYR A 81 3.70 -6.95 21.48
C TYR A 81 3.44 -8.05 20.44
N SER A 82 2.73 -7.72 19.37
CA SER A 82 2.40 -8.66 18.29
C SER A 82 3.64 -9.21 17.57
N PHE A 83 4.62 -8.35 17.31
CA PHE A 83 5.89 -8.73 16.70
C PHE A 83 6.76 -9.59 17.63
N SER A 84 6.63 -9.44 18.95
CA SER A 84 7.22 -10.36 19.93
C SER A 84 6.53 -11.72 19.88
N TYR A 85 5.19 -11.74 19.88
CA TYR A 85 4.41 -12.96 19.72
C TYR A 85 4.82 -13.72 18.44
N TYR A 86 4.83 -13.07 17.28
CA TYR A 86 5.17 -13.75 16.02
C TYR A 86 6.62 -14.24 15.97
N ARG A 87 7.59 -13.52 16.51
CA ARG A 87 8.98 -14.01 16.58
C ARG A 87 9.11 -15.32 17.37
N ASN A 88 8.25 -15.55 18.36
CA ASN A 88 8.20 -16.79 19.12
C ASN A 88 7.37 -17.91 18.44
N HIS A 89 6.68 -17.60 17.33
CA HIS A 89 5.86 -18.54 16.56
C HIS A 89 6.37 -18.62 15.10
N PRO A 90 7.53 -19.27 14.86
CA PRO A 90 8.25 -19.17 13.59
C PRO A 90 7.45 -19.67 12.37
N VAL A 91 6.54 -20.64 12.55
CA VAL A 91 5.65 -21.12 11.46
C VAL A 91 4.68 -20.02 11.00
N LEU A 92 4.04 -19.31 11.94
CA LEU A 92 3.14 -18.20 11.63
C LEU A 92 3.90 -17.00 11.05
N PHE A 93 5.07 -16.69 11.60
CA PHE A 93 5.90 -15.59 11.12
C PHE A 93 6.46 -15.85 9.73
N LYS A 94 6.86 -17.10 9.42
CA LYS A 94 7.22 -17.52 8.07
C LYS A 94 6.06 -17.32 7.11
N ALA A 95 4.85 -17.76 7.45
CA ALA A 95 3.68 -17.57 6.60
C ALA A 95 3.40 -16.08 6.30
N ILE A 96 3.54 -15.20 7.30
CA ILE A 96 3.45 -13.74 7.09
C ILE A 96 4.54 -13.24 6.12
N MET A 97 5.81 -13.61 6.34
CA MET A 97 6.93 -13.17 5.51
C MET A 97 6.89 -13.69 4.07
N ASP A 98 6.49 -14.96 3.89
CA ASP A 98 6.27 -15.53 2.56
C ASP A 98 5.15 -14.76 1.82
N SER A 99 4.07 -14.42 2.55
CA SER A 99 2.93 -13.64 2.00
C SER A 99 3.28 -12.19 1.65
N ILE A 100 4.34 -11.60 2.19
CA ILE A 100 4.77 -10.23 1.82
C ILE A 100 5.26 -10.18 0.36
N ASN A 101 5.82 -11.27 -0.15
CA ASN A 101 6.34 -11.34 -1.52
C ASN A 101 5.30 -11.79 -2.56
N GLU A 102 4.16 -12.33 -2.13
CA GLU A 102 3.04 -12.57 -3.03
C GLU A 102 2.22 -11.27 -3.11
N PRO A 103 2.22 -10.54 -4.25
CA PRO A 103 1.38 -9.36 -4.37
C PRO A 103 -0.07 -9.75 -4.13
N GLU A 104 -0.85 -8.90 -3.47
CA GLU A 104 -2.29 -9.11 -3.35
C GLU A 104 -2.84 -9.29 -4.76
N LYS A 105 -3.17 -10.55 -5.12
CA LYS A 105 -3.81 -10.85 -6.38
C LYS A 105 -5.06 -9.99 -6.39
N ILE A 106 -5.08 -9.03 -7.31
CA ILE A 106 -6.29 -8.28 -7.61
C ILE A 106 -7.26 -9.30 -8.16
N ILE A 107 -8.00 -9.96 -7.26
CA ILE A 107 -9.26 -10.60 -7.59
C ILE A 107 -10.04 -9.45 -8.24
N PRO A 108 -10.40 -9.56 -9.53
CA PRO A 108 -11.29 -8.58 -10.11
C PRO A 108 -12.53 -8.62 -9.23
N VAL A 109 -12.82 -7.53 -8.53
CA VAL A 109 -14.12 -7.35 -7.88
C VAL A 109 -15.08 -7.34 -9.06
N ALA A 110 -15.68 -8.51 -9.33
CA ALA A 110 -16.63 -8.68 -10.40
C ALA A 110 -17.70 -7.61 -10.18
N PRO A 111 -17.99 -6.77 -11.18
CA PRO A 111 -18.97 -5.70 -11.01
C PRO A 111 -20.27 -6.35 -10.52
N ALA A 112 -20.78 -5.83 -9.41
CA ALA A 112 -21.89 -6.44 -8.71
C ALA A 112 -23.10 -6.58 -9.63
N SER A 113 -23.48 -7.83 -9.91
CA SER A 113 -24.79 -8.30 -10.35
C SER A 113 -25.68 -7.27 -11.06
N SER A 114 -25.62 -7.26 -12.38
CA SER A 114 -26.77 -6.91 -13.21
C SER A 114 -27.16 -8.13 -14.06
N GLU A 115 -28.17 -8.86 -13.62
CA GLU A 115 -28.85 -9.91 -14.38
C GLU A 115 -30.37 -9.82 -14.10
N PRO A 116 -31.25 -10.22 -15.03
CA PRO A 116 -31.25 -9.86 -16.45
C PRO A 116 -32.68 -9.44 -16.89
N LEU A 117 -33.04 -9.59 -18.19
CA LEU A 117 -34.32 -9.22 -18.84
C LEU A 117 -34.45 -7.70 -19.12
N THR A 118 -34.94 -7.16 -20.24
CA THR A 118 -35.42 -7.65 -21.56
C THR A 118 -35.53 -6.39 -22.47
N ASP A 119 -35.48 -6.40 -23.81
CA ASP A 119 -35.26 -7.43 -24.85
C ASP A 119 -34.81 -6.73 -26.17
N SER A 120 -34.48 -7.49 -27.23
CA SER A 120 -34.51 -7.12 -28.67
C SER A 120 -33.73 -5.88 -29.16
N MET A 121 -32.73 -6.12 -30.04
CA MET A 121 -32.51 -5.50 -31.37
C MET A 121 -31.04 -5.71 -31.80
N ILE A 122 -30.74 -6.77 -32.55
CA ILE A 122 -30.67 -6.83 -34.03
C ILE A 122 -29.35 -6.26 -34.64
N ALA A 123 -28.55 -7.22 -35.11
CA ALA A 123 -27.63 -7.20 -36.27
C ALA A 123 -26.39 -6.27 -36.35
N LEU A 124 -25.30 -6.91 -36.80
CA LEU A 124 -24.08 -6.41 -37.46
C LEU A 124 -24.41 -5.45 -38.65
N PRO A 125 -23.46 -4.59 -39.13
CA PRO A 125 -22.15 -5.08 -39.62
C PRO A 125 -20.90 -4.23 -39.35
N ASP A 126 -19.77 -4.86 -39.66
CA ASP A 126 -18.40 -4.38 -39.56
C ASP A 126 -18.13 -3.00 -40.18
N THR A 127 -17.23 -2.24 -39.55
CA THR A 127 -16.33 -1.36 -40.29
C THR A 127 -14.96 -1.33 -39.62
N VAL A 128 -14.07 -2.19 -40.11
CA VAL A 128 -12.62 -2.04 -39.87
C VAL A 128 -12.19 -0.69 -40.42
N ASN A 129 -11.60 0.17 -39.59
CA ASN A 129 -10.80 1.28 -40.11
C ASN A 129 -9.51 1.48 -39.31
N LYS A 130 -8.40 1.18 -39.99
CA LYS A 130 -7.03 1.21 -39.51
C LYS A 130 -6.51 2.64 -39.56
N VAL A 131 -6.32 3.29 -38.40
CA VAL A 131 -5.60 4.57 -38.33
C VAL A 131 -4.36 4.43 -37.44
N GLN A 132 -3.20 4.60 -38.08
CA GLN A 132 -1.88 4.40 -37.49
C GLN A 132 -1.29 5.77 -37.11
N ILE A 133 -1.18 6.05 -35.81
CA ILE A 133 -0.46 7.20 -35.25
C ILE A 133 0.84 6.65 -34.65
N LYS A 134 1.90 6.52 -35.46
CA LYS A 134 3.01 7.49 -35.58
C LYS A 134 3.77 7.70 -34.26
N SER A 135 4.97 7.13 -34.23
CA SER A 135 6.00 7.27 -33.20
C SER A 135 6.37 8.72 -32.89
N LEU A 136 6.36 9.07 -31.61
CA LEU A 136 6.91 10.32 -31.06
C LEU A 136 8.40 10.10 -30.70
N PRO A 137 9.32 11.06 -30.96
CA PRO A 137 10.75 10.76 -31.05
C PRO A 137 11.45 10.59 -29.69
N GLU A 138 12.53 9.80 -29.77
CA GLU A 138 13.41 9.41 -28.67
C GLU A 138 14.20 10.61 -28.08
N ALA A 139 14.11 10.82 -26.76
CA ALA A 139 14.79 11.91 -26.08
C ALA A 139 16.28 11.57 -25.81
N LYS A 140 17.18 12.34 -26.43
CA LYS A 140 18.64 12.15 -26.33
C LYS A 140 19.14 12.36 -24.88
N PRO A 141 19.95 11.44 -24.31
CA PRO A 141 20.49 11.62 -22.95
C PRO A 141 21.53 12.74 -22.86
N PRO A 142 21.63 13.47 -21.73
CA PRO A 142 22.53 14.61 -21.57
C PRO A 142 24.01 14.20 -21.50
N SER A 143 24.88 14.99 -22.13
CA SER A 143 26.32 14.70 -22.23
C SER A 143 27.05 14.86 -20.90
N LYS A 144 27.79 13.82 -20.48
CA LYS A 144 28.67 13.82 -19.30
C LYS A 144 29.93 14.66 -19.56
N LYS A 145 30.00 15.91 -19.07
CA LYS A 145 31.25 16.69 -19.05
C LYS A 145 32.23 16.07 -18.06
N VAL A 146 33.28 15.43 -18.56
CA VAL A 146 34.43 14.99 -17.76
C VAL A 146 35.32 16.20 -17.46
N ARG A 147 35.63 16.46 -16.18
CA ARG A 147 36.75 17.35 -15.81
C ARG A 147 38.04 16.51 -15.79
N PRO A 148 39.14 16.97 -16.40
CA PRO A 148 40.43 16.31 -16.25
C PRO A 148 40.93 16.45 -14.81
N VAL A 149 41.53 15.38 -14.29
CA VAL A 149 42.33 15.40 -13.06
C VAL A 149 43.76 15.72 -13.48
N SER A 150 44.32 16.81 -12.96
CA SER A 150 45.76 17.07 -13.02
C SER A 150 46.47 16.22 -11.98
N TYR A 151 47.52 15.51 -12.41
CA TYR A 151 48.47 14.81 -11.54
C TYR A 151 49.47 15.80 -10.92
#